data_AF-A0A5C6G1D6-F1
#
_entry.id   AF-A0A5C6G1D6-F1
#
_cell.length_a   1.000
_cell.length_b   1.000
_cell.length_c   1.000
_cell.angle_alpha   90.00
_cell.angle_beta   90.00
_cell.angle_gamma   90.00
#
_symmetry.space_group_name_H-M   'P 1'
#
loop_
_entity.id
_entity.type
_entity.pdbx_description
1 polymer ?
#
loop_
_entity_poly.entity_id
_entity_poly.type
_entity_poly.pdbx_seq_one_letter_code
_entity_poly.pdbx_strand_id
1 'polypeptide(L)'
;MNTLDRSTLENTAKTRFKDVALPGGGAIKIRSITATEKTEYDSIVYNKDGEFEHRRLSLRPRKLLQLCLLNPDGTQMYAPEEVPRIKCDGGVFQTLVNACIKHCGLDQAELSIDDAKKNSPTIDDSARSSGFVSSSESTTPSPGSTAPTPTSSPDGSPIGNLNPSATTGDAPAA
;
A
#
# COMPACT_ATOMS: atom_id res chain seq x y z
N MET A 1 -7.51 32.53 -23.61
CA MET A 1 -6.68 31.41 -23.14
C MET A 1 -6.01 31.85 -21.85
N ASN A 2 -6.34 31.24 -20.72
CA ASN A 2 -5.66 31.58 -19.46
C ASN A 2 -4.32 30.86 -19.44
N THR A 3 -3.22 31.61 -19.47
CA THR A 3 -1.87 31.06 -19.31
C THR A 3 -1.71 30.66 -17.84
N LEU A 4 -1.57 29.37 -17.58
CA LEU A 4 -1.23 28.85 -16.26
C LEU A 4 0.21 29.24 -15.94
N ASP A 5 0.41 29.99 -14.86
CA ASP A 5 1.75 30.34 -14.39
C ASP A 5 2.31 29.24 -13.49
N ARG A 6 3.63 29.28 -13.30
CA ARG A 6 4.35 28.31 -12.46
C ARG A 6 3.84 28.32 -11.01
N SER A 7 3.53 29.50 -10.46
CA SER A 7 3.08 29.61 -9.07
C SER A 7 1.70 28.98 -8.84
N THR A 8 0.82 29.03 -9.84
CA THR A 8 -0.47 28.35 -9.84
C THR A 8 -0.29 26.84 -9.90
N LEU A 9 0.65 26.35 -10.71
CA LEU A 9 0.96 24.91 -10.78
C LEU A 9 1.51 24.40 -9.44
N GLU A 10 2.46 25.10 -8.84
CA GLU A 10 3.06 24.75 -7.54
C GLU A 10 2.04 24.86 -6.39
N ASN A 11 1.14 25.84 -6.41
CA ASN A 11 0.04 25.91 -5.45
C ASN A 11 -0.98 24.78 -5.65
N THR A 12 -1.15 24.30 -6.88
CA THR A 12 -1.98 23.12 -7.19
C THR A 12 -1.34 21.84 -6.64
N ALA A 13 -0.02 21.81 -6.48
CA ALA A 13 0.70 20.68 -5.89
C ALA A 13 0.55 20.58 -4.36
N LYS A 14 -0.14 21.52 -3.70
CA LYS A 14 -0.42 21.42 -2.26
C LYS A 14 -1.40 20.29 -1.97
N THR A 15 -1.07 19.49 -0.96
CA THR A 15 -1.93 18.41 -0.46
C THR A 15 -3.27 18.96 0.02
N ARG A 16 -4.36 18.41 -0.50
CA ARG A 16 -5.73 18.78 -0.15
C ARG A 16 -6.25 17.84 0.95
N PHE A 17 -6.95 18.40 1.92
CA PHE A 17 -7.54 17.63 3.02
C PHE A 17 -9.07 17.71 2.99
N LYS A 18 -9.72 16.67 3.51
CA LYS A 18 -11.17 16.62 3.64
C LYS A 18 -11.56 15.74 4.83
N ASP A 19 -12.57 16.15 5.59
CA ASP A 19 -13.15 15.31 6.62
C ASP A 19 -14.31 14.46 6.03
N VAL A 20 -14.32 13.18 6.35
CA VAL A 20 -15.30 12.19 5.87
C VAL A 20 -16.07 11.65 7.06
N ALA A 21 -17.39 11.84 7.05
CA ALA A 21 -18.27 11.28 8.07
C ALA A 21 -18.40 9.76 7.89
N LEU A 22 -18.34 9.00 8.99
CA LEU A 22 -18.44 7.54 8.98
C LEU A 22 -19.85 7.06 9.35
N PRO A 23 -20.32 5.94 8.76
CA PRO A 23 -21.54 5.29 9.21
C PRO A 23 -21.31 4.73 10.62
N GLY A 24 -22.08 5.21 11.60
CA GLY A 24 -21.86 4.92 13.03
C GLY A 24 -21.37 6.12 13.84
N GLY A 25 -21.11 7.25 13.19
CA GLY A 25 -20.67 8.48 13.84
C GLY A 25 -19.16 8.69 13.77
N GLY A 26 -18.75 9.93 14.05
CA GLY A 26 -17.37 10.36 13.89
C GLY A 26 -17.02 10.81 12.46
N ALA A 27 -15.85 11.43 12.34
CA ALA A 27 -15.28 11.84 11.08
C ALA A 27 -13.80 11.50 11.06
N ILE A 28 -13.29 11.14 9.88
CA ILE A 28 -11.88 10.87 9.64
C ILE A 28 -11.34 11.83 8.59
N LYS A 29 -10.14 12.34 8.82
CA LYS A 29 -9.46 13.22 7.87
C LYS A 29 -8.79 12.40 6.80
N ILE A 30 -9.03 12.75 5.55
CA ILE A 30 -8.36 12.20 4.38
C ILE A 30 -7.52 13.26 3.68
N ARG A 31 -6.44 12.84 3.03
CA ARG A 31 -5.61 13.69 2.16
C ARG A 31 -5.60 13.22 0.72
N SER A 32 -5.27 14.12 -0.20
CA SER A 32 -4.92 13.75 -1.57
C SER A 32 -3.56 13.06 -1.61
N ILE A 33 -3.37 12.18 -2.59
CA ILE A 33 -2.07 11.55 -2.88
C ILE A 33 -1.27 12.40 -3.87
N THR A 34 0.05 12.33 -3.75
CA THR A 34 1.01 12.90 -4.69
C THR A 34 1.17 12.02 -5.93
N ALA A 35 1.84 12.52 -6.97
CA ALA A 35 2.14 11.74 -8.17
C ALA A 35 2.98 10.49 -7.86
N THR A 36 3.97 10.59 -6.98
CA THR A 36 4.81 9.46 -6.56
C THR A 36 3.98 8.39 -5.85
N GLU A 37 3.12 8.80 -4.92
CA GLU A 37 2.23 7.89 -4.20
C GLU A 37 1.19 7.24 -5.12
N LYS A 38 0.72 7.96 -6.15
CA LYS A 38 -0.13 7.38 -7.19
C LYS A 38 0.60 6.28 -7.95
N THR A 39 1.86 6.49 -8.33
CA THR A 39 2.68 5.45 -8.97
C THR A 39 2.86 4.24 -8.06
N GLU A 40 3.09 4.43 -6.76
CA GLU A 40 3.15 3.32 -5.79
C GLU A 40 1.82 2.57 -5.64
N TYR A 41 0.71 3.31 -5.69
CA TYR A 41 -0.62 2.74 -5.67
C TYR A 41 -0.90 1.90 -6.92
N ASP A 42 -0.53 2.40 -8.10
CA ASP A 42 -0.72 1.68 -9.37
C ASP A 42 0.23 0.48 -9.49
N SER A 43 1.43 0.55 -8.91
CA SER A 43 2.40 -0.55 -8.95
C SER A 43 2.06 -1.72 -8.03
N ILE A 44 1.13 -1.56 -7.07
CA ILE A 44 0.83 -2.61 -6.08
C ILE A 44 0.29 -3.91 -6.69
N VAL A 45 -0.27 -3.86 -7.90
CA VAL A 45 -0.80 -5.03 -8.59
C VAL A 45 0.26 -5.78 -9.41
N TYR A 46 1.47 -5.23 -9.54
CA TYR A 46 2.56 -5.82 -10.29
C TYR A 46 3.59 -6.45 -9.36
N ASN A 47 4.15 -7.60 -9.74
CA ASN A 47 5.26 -8.23 -9.03
C ASN A 47 6.60 -7.54 -9.35
N LYS A 48 7.71 -8.08 -8.82
CA LYS A 48 9.05 -7.52 -9.04
C LYS A 48 9.51 -7.63 -10.50
N ASP A 49 8.95 -8.58 -11.24
CA ASP A 49 9.22 -8.84 -12.65
C ASP A 49 8.34 -7.98 -13.58
N GLY A 50 7.44 -7.16 -13.01
CA GLY A 50 6.52 -6.30 -13.75
C GLY A 50 5.27 -7.03 -14.27
N GLU A 51 5.05 -8.28 -13.86
CA GLU A 51 3.87 -9.04 -14.24
C GLU A 51 2.68 -8.72 -13.33
N PHE A 52 1.49 -8.70 -13.92
CA PHE A 52 0.25 -8.45 -13.20
C PHE A 52 -0.13 -9.66 -12.32
N GLU A 53 -0.31 -9.44 -11.02
CA GLU A 53 -0.67 -10.47 -10.05
C GLU A 53 -2.09 -10.27 -9.52
N HIS A 54 -3.04 -11.08 -10.01
CA HIS A 54 -4.46 -10.93 -9.66
C HIS A 54 -4.74 -11.01 -8.14
N ARG A 55 -3.97 -11.80 -7.39
CA ARG A 55 -4.11 -11.90 -5.92
C ARG A 55 -3.89 -10.55 -5.23
N ARG A 56 -3.04 -9.70 -5.79
CA ARG A 56 -2.70 -8.37 -5.24
C ARG A 56 -3.74 -7.31 -5.55
N LEU A 57 -4.70 -7.58 -6.44
CA LEU A 57 -5.81 -6.66 -6.73
C LEU A 57 -6.61 -6.33 -5.46
N SER A 58 -6.76 -7.31 -4.56
CA SER A 58 -7.41 -7.14 -3.26
C SER A 58 -6.70 -6.15 -2.33
N LEU A 59 -5.40 -5.89 -2.54
CA LEU A 59 -4.59 -4.96 -1.75
C LEU A 59 -4.75 -3.51 -2.21
N ARG A 60 -5.17 -3.29 -3.47
CA ARG A 60 -5.29 -1.95 -4.06
C ARG A 60 -6.16 -1.01 -3.23
N PRO A 61 -7.43 -1.32 -2.88
CA PRO A 61 -8.24 -0.43 -2.06
C PRO A 61 -7.64 -0.19 -0.66
N ARG A 62 -6.96 -1.19 -0.08
CA ARG A 62 -6.29 -1.04 1.23
C ARG A 62 -5.08 -0.11 1.16
N LYS A 63 -4.30 -0.17 0.08
CA LYS A 63 -3.20 0.75 -0.17
C LYS A 63 -3.70 2.18 -0.36
N LEU A 64 -4.84 2.36 -1.03
CA LEU A 64 -5.45 3.70 -1.14
C LEU A 64 -5.81 4.25 0.25
N LEU A 65 -6.44 3.44 1.11
CA LEU A 65 -6.73 3.85 2.49
C LEU A 65 -5.45 4.18 3.27
N GLN A 66 -4.42 3.35 3.15
CA GLN A 66 -3.12 3.60 3.78
C GLN A 66 -2.55 4.95 3.37
N LEU A 67 -2.61 5.32 2.09
CA LEU A 67 -2.10 6.59 1.58
C LEU A 67 -2.94 7.80 2.01
N CYS A 68 -4.26 7.66 2.04
CA CYS A 68 -5.16 8.79 2.23
C CYS A 68 -5.54 9.08 3.70
N LEU A 69 -5.63 8.06 4.56
CA LEU A 69 -6.18 8.22 5.91
C LEU A 69 -5.16 8.79 6.88
N LEU A 70 -5.59 9.80 7.65
CA LEU A 70 -4.77 10.47 8.64
C LEU A 70 -5.36 10.35 10.05
N ASN A 71 -4.46 10.29 11.02
CA ASN A 71 -4.75 10.45 12.43
C ASN A 71 -5.11 11.92 12.74
N PRO A 72 -5.69 12.20 13.93
CA PRO A 72 -6.02 13.58 14.34
C PRO A 72 -4.82 14.53 14.39
N ASP A 73 -3.61 14.01 14.59
CA ASP A 73 -2.33 14.74 14.58
C ASP A 73 -1.81 15.04 13.16
N GLY A 74 -2.51 14.56 12.12
CA GLY A 74 -2.11 14.71 10.72
C GLY A 74 -1.09 13.68 10.23
N THR A 75 -0.71 12.72 11.07
CA THR A 75 0.17 11.60 10.65
C THR A 75 -0.62 10.53 9.92
N GLN A 76 0.08 9.66 9.19
CA GLN A 76 -0.54 8.57 8.44
C GLN A 76 -1.09 7.52 9.39
N MET A 77 -2.35 7.12 9.18
CA MET A 77 -3.05 6.20 10.10
C MET A 77 -2.49 4.77 10.06
N TYR A 78 -2.00 4.32 8.91
CA TYR A 78 -1.48 2.96 8.71
C TYR A 78 -0.07 3.00 8.14
N ALA A 79 0.80 2.14 8.67
CA ALA A 79 2.10 1.91 8.09
C ALA A 79 2.01 1.06 6.81
N PRO A 80 2.99 1.14 5.88
CA PRO A 80 2.99 0.35 4.65
C PRO A 80 2.89 -1.16 4.88
N GLU A 81 3.47 -1.67 5.97
CA GLU A 81 3.50 -3.09 6.32
C GLU A 81 2.14 -3.59 6.83
N GLU A 82 1.27 -2.68 7.24
CA GLU A 82 -0.05 -2.98 7.79
C GLU A 82 -1.13 -3.11 6.72
N VAL A 83 -0.87 -2.69 5.47
CA VAL A 83 -1.81 -2.79 4.33
C VAL A 83 -2.53 -4.14 4.22
N PRO A 84 -1.85 -5.32 4.29
CA PRO A 84 -2.55 -6.60 4.21
C PRO A 84 -3.43 -6.90 5.44
N ARG A 85 -3.21 -6.21 6.56
CA ARG A 85 -3.89 -6.40 7.85
C ARG A 85 -5.00 -5.38 8.11
N ILE A 86 -5.18 -4.37 7.26
CA ILE A 86 -6.27 -3.40 7.38
C ILE A 86 -7.60 -4.15 7.35
N LYS A 87 -8.31 -4.11 8.49
CA LYS A 87 -9.63 -4.70 8.70
C LYS A 87 -10.57 -3.58 9.15
N CYS A 88 -11.66 -3.41 8.40
CA CYS A 88 -12.73 -2.48 8.73
C CYS A 88 -14.07 -3.19 8.49
N ASP A 89 -15.13 -2.69 9.13
CA ASP A 89 -16.48 -3.03 8.72
C ASP A 89 -16.66 -2.77 7.21
N GLY A 90 -17.39 -3.63 6.51
CA GLY A 90 -17.53 -3.55 5.05
C GLY A 90 -18.19 -2.25 4.59
N GLY A 91 -19.17 -1.73 5.34
CA GLY A 91 -19.82 -0.46 5.04
C GLY A 91 -18.85 0.71 5.21
N VAL A 92 -18.18 0.76 6.37
CA VAL A 92 -17.15 1.78 6.65
C VAL A 92 -16.02 1.74 5.60
N PHE A 93 -15.53 0.54 5.27
CA PHE A 93 -14.47 0.33 4.28
C PHE A 93 -14.86 0.89 2.92
N GLN A 94 -16.04 0.52 2.42
CA GLN A 94 -16.50 0.96 1.11
C GLN A 94 -16.74 2.48 1.08
N THR A 95 -17.32 3.05 2.14
CA THR A 95 -17.50 4.50 2.28
C THR A 95 -16.16 5.24 2.21
N LEU A 96 -15.14 4.75 2.91
CA LEU A 96 -13.83 5.38 2.93
C LEU A 96 -13.12 5.28 1.57
N VAL A 97 -13.14 4.10 0.94
CA VAL A 97 -12.54 3.89 -0.37
C VAL A 97 -13.18 4.82 -1.40
N ASN A 98 -14.52 4.88 -1.45
CA ASN A 98 -15.25 5.77 -2.36
C ASN A 98 -14.92 7.25 -2.11
N ALA A 99 -14.81 7.65 -0.83
CA ALA A 99 -14.43 9.01 -0.49
C ALA A 99 -13.00 9.35 -0.96
N CYS A 100 -12.06 8.42 -0.80
CA CYS A 100 -10.68 8.57 -1.25
C CYS A 100 -10.57 8.67 -2.78
N ILE A 101 -11.27 7.79 -3.52
CA ILE A 101 -11.33 7.81 -4.99
C ILE A 101 -11.82 9.18 -5.47
N LYS A 102 -12.96 9.62 -4.95
CA LYS A 102 -13.57 10.90 -5.33
C LYS A 102 -12.67 12.09 -4.97
N HIS A 103 -12.00 12.05 -3.81
CA HIS A 103 -11.12 13.12 -3.36
C HIS A 103 -9.83 13.21 -4.20
N CYS A 104 -9.29 12.07 -4.61
CA CYS A 104 -8.08 11.98 -5.42
C CYS A 104 -8.35 12.11 -6.92
N GLY A 105 -9.62 12.06 -7.35
CA GLY A 105 -9.97 12.09 -8.78
C GLY A 105 -9.53 10.85 -9.54
N LEU A 106 -9.49 9.69 -8.86
CA LEU A 106 -9.22 8.41 -9.49
C LEU A 106 -10.48 7.90 -10.19
N ASP A 107 -10.31 7.16 -11.28
CA ASP A 107 -11.45 6.55 -11.97
C ASP A 107 -12.01 5.39 -11.15
N GLN A 108 -13.33 5.37 -10.98
CA GLN A 108 -14.03 4.32 -10.25
C GLN A 108 -14.02 3.00 -11.02
N ALA A 109 -13.90 3.05 -12.36
CA ALA A 109 -13.77 1.87 -13.20
C ALA A 109 -12.50 1.08 -12.88
N GLU A 110 -11.40 1.75 -12.52
CA GLU A 110 -10.13 1.08 -12.21
C GLU A 110 -10.17 0.22 -10.95
N LEU A 111 -11.13 0.42 -10.05
CA LEU A 111 -11.30 -0.40 -8.85
C LEU A 111 -12.33 -1.52 -9.00
N SER A 112 -13.11 -1.54 -10.09
CA SER A 112 -14.08 -2.61 -10.32
C SER A 112 -13.38 -3.87 -10.83
N ILE A 113 -13.38 -4.91 -9.99
CA ILE A 113 -12.77 -6.21 -10.28
C ILE A 113 -13.46 -6.91 -11.47
N ASP A 114 -14.75 -6.63 -11.68
CA ASP A 114 -15.57 -7.25 -12.72
C ASP A 114 -15.17 -6.89 -14.15
N ASP A 115 -14.63 -5.69 -14.40
CA ASP A 115 -14.16 -5.29 -15.73
C ASP A 115 -12.78 -5.86 -16.07
N ALA A 116 -11.90 -6.01 -15.07
CA ALA A 116 -10.57 -6.59 -15.27
C ALA A 116 -10.62 -8.06 -15.76
N LYS A 117 -11.69 -8.80 -15.46
CA LYS A 117 -11.90 -10.17 -15.96
C LYS A 117 -12.33 -10.23 -17.42
N LYS A 118 -12.99 -9.21 -17.96
CA LYS A 118 -13.50 -9.23 -19.34
C LYS A 118 -12.44 -8.91 -20.40
N ASN A 119 -11.37 -8.21 -20.03
CA ASN A 119 -10.28 -7.85 -20.94
C ASN A 119 -9.05 -8.76 -20.87
N SER A 120 -9.11 -9.90 -20.19
CA SER A 120 -8.08 -10.93 -20.33
C SER A 120 -8.28 -11.63 -21.68
N PRO A 121 -7.37 -11.48 -22.66
CA PRO A 121 -7.43 -12.30 -23.87
C PRO A 121 -7.26 -13.75 -23.40
N THR A 122 -8.33 -14.52 -23.52
CA THR A 122 -8.25 -15.97 -23.48
C THR A 122 -7.41 -16.35 -24.69
N ILE A 123 -6.12 -16.62 -24.47
CA ILE A 123 -5.27 -17.19 -25.50
C ILE A 123 -5.80 -18.62 -25.65
N ASP A 124 -6.68 -18.81 -26.62
CA ASP A 124 -7.17 -20.12 -27.02
C ASP A 124 -6.00 -20.86 -27.66
N ASP A 125 -5.27 -21.63 -26.83
CA ASP A 125 -4.18 -22.52 -27.25
C ASP A 125 -4.78 -23.75 -27.96
N SER A 126 -5.46 -23.49 -29.08
CA SER A 126 -6.06 -24.49 -29.94
C SER A 126 -5.37 -24.48 -31.30
N ALA A 127 -4.07 -24.81 -31.34
CA ALA A 127 -3.44 -25.37 -32.56
C ALA A 127 -2.01 -25.88 -32.33
N ARG A 128 -1.86 -27.19 -32.05
CA ARG A 128 -0.97 -28.18 -32.71
C ARG A 128 -0.67 -29.33 -31.75
N SER A 129 -1.39 -30.44 -31.83
CA SER A 129 -1.17 -31.56 -32.74
C SER A 129 0.19 -32.25 -32.60
N SER A 130 0.11 -33.48 -32.07
CA SER A 130 0.87 -34.69 -32.44
C SER A 130 2.40 -34.72 -32.25
N GLY A 131 2.86 -35.50 -31.25
CA GLY A 131 4.27 -35.83 -31.11
C GLY A 131 4.57 -36.78 -29.94
N PHE A 132 4.07 -38.01 -30.01
CA PHE A 132 4.54 -39.16 -29.23
C PHE A 132 6.05 -39.37 -29.45
N VAL A 133 6.86 -39.33 -28.39
CA VAL A 133 8.01 -40.23 -28.20
C VAL A 133 8.23 -40.48 -26.71
N SER A 134 8.05 -41.75 -26.36
CA SER A 134 8.39 -42.36 -25.09
C SER A 134 9.90 -42.58 -25.03
N SER A 135 10.59 -42.00 -24.05
CA SER A 135 11.94 -42.41 -23.65
C SER A 135 12.06 -42.35 -22.13
N SER A 136 12.33 -43.53 -21.57
CA SER A 136 12.56 -43.85 -20.18
C SER A 136 14.05 -43.72 -19.83
N GLU A 137 14.38 -42.86 -18.87
CA GLU A 137 15.63 -42.84 -18.08
C GLU A 137 15.20 -42.42 -16.66
N SER A 138 15.18 -43.25 -15.60
CA SER A 138 16.25 -44.02 -14.96
C SER A 138 17.46 -43.16 -14.57
N THR A 139 17.58 -42.81 -13.28
CA THR A 139 18.82 -42.65 -12.46
C THR A 139 18.59 -41.62 -11.33
N THR A 140 18.08 -42.05 -10.17
CA THR A 140 18.74 -42.24 -8.85
C THR A 140 18.52 -41.09 -7.84
N PRO A 141 18.22 -41.41 -6.56
CA PRO A 141 18.14 -40.45 -5.46
C PRO A 141 19.52 -40.12 -4.88
N SER A 142 19.76 -38.84 -4.58
CA SER A 142 20.94 -38.38 -3.83
C SER A 142 20.50 -37.86 -2.44
N PRO A 143 20.84 -38.54 -1.34
CA PRO A 143 20.72 -38.01 0.02
C PRO A 143 22.07 -37.45 0.51
N GLY A 144 22.02 -36.33 1.22
CA GLY A 144 23.19 -35.65 1.82
C GLY A 144 23.31 -34.23 1.27
N SER A 145 23.52 -33.17 2.07
CA SER A 145 24.34 -33.16 3.27
C SER A 145 24.09 -31.87 4.07
N THR A 146 24.01 -32.03 5.39
CA THR A 146 24.56 -31.15 6.44
C THR A 146 24.15 -29.69 6.53
N ALA A 147 23.33 -29.41 7.55
CA ALA A 147 23.41 -28.18 8.34
C ALA A 147 24.79 -28.05 9.04
N PRO A 148 25.30 -26.82 9.18
CA PRO A 148 26.02 -26.39 10.37
C PRO A 148 25.35 -25.13 10.96
N THR A 149 24.77 -25.23 12.14
CA THR A 149 25.31 -24.80 13.46
C THR A 149 25.00 -23.33 13.79
N PRO A 150 24.40 -23.03 14.95
CA PRO A 150 24.15 -21.67 15.43
C PRO A 150 25.46 -21.00 15.89
N THR A 151 25.69 -19.77 15.44
CA THR A 151 26.71 -18.89 16.03
C THR A 151 26.07 -18.06 17.13
N SER A 152 26.43 -18.40 18.35
CA SER A 152 26.16 -17.64 19.56
C SER A 152 27.17 -16.49 19.75
N SER A 153 26.66 -15.41 20.35
CA SER A 153 27.33 -14.45 21.25
C SER A 153 28.20 -13.32 20.63
N PRO A 154 28.42 -12.17 21.32
CA PRO A 154 28.11 -11.80 22.72
C PRO A 154 27.19 -10.55 22.86
N ASP A 155 26.38 -10.44 23.93
CA ASP A 155 26.71 -9.75 25.20
C ASP A 155 27.49 -8.44 25.03
N GLY A 156 26.80 -7.32 25.29
CA GLY A 156 27.31 -5.97 25.05
C GLY A 156 26.38 -4.89 25.61
N SER A 157 26.23 -4.92 26.93
CA SER A 157 25.97 -3.84 27.90
C SER A 157 25.04 -2.64 27.59
N PRO A 158 24.19 -2.24 28.55
CA PRO A 158 23.40 -1.02 28.49
C PRO A 158 24.24 0.20 28.90
N ILE A 159 24.25 1.25 28.08
CA ILE A 159 24.67 2.59 28.53
C ILE A 159 23.49 3.53 28.33
N GLY A 160 23.01 4.03 29.46
CA GLY A 160 21.88 4.93 29.53
C GLY A 160 22.18 6.31 28.98
N ASN A 161 21.11 7.05 28.75
CA ASN A 161 21.13 8.49 28.92
C ASN A 161 19.75 8.94 29.39
N LEU A 162 19.58 8.93 30.72
CA LEU A 162 18.54 9.69 31.39
C LEU A 162 18.92 11.17 31.24
N ASN A 163 18.19 11.91 30.42
CA ASN A 163 18.24 13.37 30.44
C ASN A 163 16.94 13.91 31.03
N PRO A 164 16.89 14.22 32.34
CA PRO A 164 15.86 15.08 32.89
C PRO A 164 16.34 16.53 32.85
N SER A 165 16.07 17.24 31.75
CA SER A 165 16.14 18.71 31.79
C SER A 165 14.91 19.24 32.50
N ALA A 166 15.10 19.53 33.78
CA ALA A 166 14.24 20.35 34.59
C ALA A 166 14.19 21.77 33.99
N THR A 167 13.00 22.23 33.59
CA THR A 167 12.73 23.66 33.41
C THR A 167 11.92 24.12 34.61
N THR A 168 12.65 24.60 35.61
CA THR A 168 12.13 25.29 36.79
C THR A 168 11.76 26.72 36.40
N GLY A 169 10.50 27.07 36.66
CA GLY A 169 10.01 28.35 37.16
C GLY A 169 10.56 29.64 36.54
N ASP A 170 9.74 30.28 35.72
CA ASP A 170 9.75 31.74 35.59
C ASP A 170 8.42 32.28 36.14
N ALA A 171 8.53 33.04 37.23
CA ALA A 171 7.47 33.83 37.80
C ALA A 171 7.79 35.30 37.48
N PRO A 172 6.84 36.08 36.96
CA PRO A 172 6.88 37.52 37.14
C PRO A 172 5.88 37.94 38.20
N ALA A 173 6.41 38.65 39.19
CA ALA A 173 5.67 39.50 40.10
C ALA A 173 5.06 40.70 39.33
N ALA A 174 3.77 40.92 39.50
CA ALA A 174 3.11 42.22 39.69
C ALA A 174 1.58 42.01 39.75
#